data_AF-A0A2A5GTD5-F1
#
_entry.id   AF-A0A2A5GTD5-F1
#
_cell.length_a   1.000
_cell.length_b   1.000
_cell.length_c   1.000
_cell.angle_alpha   90.00
_cell.angle_beta   90.00
_cell.angle_gamma   90.00
#
_symmetry.space_group_name_H-M   'P 1'
#
loop_
_entity.id
_entity.type
_entity.pdbx_description
1 polymer ?
#
loop_
_entity_poly.entity_id
_entity_poly.type
_entity_poly.pdbx_seq_one_letter_code
_entity_poly.pdbx_strand_id
1 'polypeptide(L)'
;MNILFIMYDQLRFDYLSCAGHPHLDTPNFDRVAKMGVRFTNTYVQSPVCGASRMSFYTGRYVSSHGAQWNGYPLRVGEHTLGDHLRAAGMGCWLLGKTHMNADVAGMERLGLSADSIIGARQSEAGFDVWTRDDGLWGEGPDGFYDEKTSPYNEYLKSRGYSGHNPWADFANAGIEEGQKASGWMFDNADKPANIREEDSETTWLTSEAISFLDEKQGPWCMHLSYIKPHWPYIVPAPYHAMYGPEHVPAVVRADVERENPHPVYGAFQGNKIAAAFQQEEVRQKVIPAYMGLIKQCDDQLGRLLDHLEAKGQMDDTMIVITSDHGDYLGDHWLGEKDLFHEPSVKIPLIIYDPRSSADGTRGTVCNALVEAIDLTATFVEAANGDAASHIIEGKSLLPWLNGETPQWRDFVISEYDYSNTPMRNVVGVSSTDARLFMVFDGRFKLIHAEGGFRPMLFDLQTDPNEFDDLAKSDAHAADIARLYDYLAKWGRRMSQRVTRSDDDLERIRGRSLRRGILPFLVDGSEVSQELTQAYNGPVDQDYTQNPDEPSDKHE
;
A
#
# COMPACT_ATOMS: atom_id res chain seq x y z
N MET A 1 5.81 -21.10 -10.83
CA MET A 1 5.13 -19.82 -10.57
C MET A 1 5.92 -18.95 -9.61
N ASN A 2 6.22 -17.75 -10.07
CA ASN A 2 6.84 -16.65 -9.35
C ASN A 2 5.90 -15.42 -9.38
N ILE A 3 6.18 -14.43 -8.56
CA ILE A 3 5.43 -13.17 -8.51
C ILE A 3 6.42 -12.01 -8.68
N LEU A 4 6.28 -11.26 -9.76
CA LEU A 4 6.96 -10.00 -9.98
C LEU A 4 6.01 -8.85 -9.59
N PHE A 5 6.23 -8.31 -8.40
CA PHE A 5 5.44 -7.23 -7.82
C PHE A 5 6.13 -5.88 -8.06
N ILE A 6 5.75 -5.21 -9.14
CA ILE A 6 6.29 -3.93 -9.58
C ILE A 6 5.45 -2.78 -9.01
N MET A 7 6.12 -1.84 -8.35
CA MET A 7 5.50 -0.63 -7.84
C MET A 7 6.32 0.59 -8.26
N TYR A 8 5.63 1.62 -8.74
CA TYR A 8 6.21 2.93 -9.03
C TYR A 8 5.67 3.94 -8.02
N ASP A 9 6.57 4.63 -7.32
CA ASP A 9 6.15 5.61 -6.31
C ASP A 9 5.54 6.85 -6.97
N GLN A 10 4.41 7.31 -6.43
CA GLN A 10 3.78 8.56 -6.89
C GLN A 10 3.28 8.54 -8.35
N LEU A 11 2.95 7.36 -8.90
CA LEU A 11 2.43 7.19 -10.27
C LEU A 11 0.90 7.35 -10.28
N ARG A 12 0.41 8.40 -10.96
CA ARG A 12 -1.02 8.62 -11.15
C ARG A 12 -1.67 7.58 -12.06
N PHE A 13 -2.92 7.22 -11.74
CA PHE A 13 -3.68 6.22 -12.50
C PHE A 13 -3.98 6.63 -13.95
N ASP A 14 -4.06 7.93 -14.24
CA ASP A 14 -4.41 8.52 -15.53
C ASP A 14 -3.19 8.87 -16.40
N TYR A 15 -1.97 8.58 -15.94
CA TYR A 15 -0.71 8.84 -16.65
C TYR A 15 -0.16 7.61 -17.39
N LEU A 16 -1.05 6.73 -17.88
CA LEU A 16 -0.72 5.58 -18.74
C LEU A 16 -1.57 5.63 -20.01
N SER A 17 -1.02 5.25 -21.17
CA SER A 17 -1.77 5.25 -22.44
C SER A 17 -2.95 4.27 -22.42
N CYS A 18 -2.82 3.09 -21.81
CA CYS A 18 -3.94 2.16 -21.59
C CYS A 18 -5.04 2.71 -20.66
N ALA A 19 -4.75 3.75 -19.86
CA ALA A 19 -5.71 4.48 -19.05
C ALA A 19 -6.26 5.73 -19.75
N GLY A 20 -5.75 6.05 -20.95
CA GLY A 20 -6.27 7.12 -21.80
C GLY A 20 -5.50 8.44 -21.73
N HIS A 21 -4.26 8.47 -21.22
CA HIS A 21 -3.45 9.69 -21.25
C HIS A 21 -3.31 10.19 -22.71
N PRO A 22 -3.61 11.46 -23.01
CA PRO A 22 -3.70 11.93 -24.40
C PRO A 22 -2.36 12.05 -25.13
N HIS A 23 -1.25 12.19 -24.38
CA HIS A 23 0.05 12.54 -24.94
C HIS A 23 1.23 11.63 -24.53
N LEU A 24 1.02 10.71 -23.58
CA LEU A 24 2.09 9.89 -22.99
C LEU A 24 1.86 8.47 -23.47
N ASP A 25 2.75 7.99 -24.33
CA ASP A 25 2.69 6.62 -24.85
C ASP A 25 3.50 5.67 -23.95
N THR A 26 2.82 4.67 -23.41
CA THR A 26 3.39 3.66 -22.51
C THR A 26 3.17 2.25 -23.06
N PRO A 27 3.76 1.89 -24.21
CA PRO A 27 3.49 0.64 -24.91
C PRO A 27 3.79 -0.63 -24.10
N ASN A 28 4.70 -0.60 -23.14
CA ASN A 28 5.05 -1.77 -22.32
C ASN A 28 4.11 -1.95 -21.13
N PHE A 29 3.65 -0.86 -20.50
CA PHE A 29 2.50 -0.93 -19.58
C PHE A 29 1.27 -1.46 -20.31
N ASP A 30 1.02 -0.96 -21.53
CA ASP A 30 -0.11 -1.40 -22.37
C ASP A 30 0.03 -2.85 -22.82
N ARG A 31 1.26 -3.33 -23.04
CA ARG A 31 1.56 -4.74 -23.33
C ARG A 31 1.12 -5.64 -22.18
N VAL A 32 1.47 -5.30 -20.94
CA VAL A 32 1.03 -6.07 -19.76
C VAL A 32 -0.49 -5.99 -19.58
N ALA A 33 -1.09 -4.81 -19.82
CA ALA A 33 -2.55 -4.66 -19.79
C ALA A 33 -3.27 -5.54 -20.84
N LYS A 34 -2.70 -5.67 -22.05
CA LYS A 34 -3.23 -6.56 -23.10
C LYS A 34 -3.09 -8.05 -22.76
N MET A 35 -2.05 -8.41 -22.00
CA MET A 35 -1.80 -9.79 -21.58
C MET A 35 -2.61 -10.21 -20.33
N GLY A 36 -3.02 -9.24 -19.51
CA GLY A 36 -3.65 -9.44 -18.22
C GLY A 36 -4.98 -8.72 -18.06
N VAL A 37 -5.31 -8.35 -16.83
CA VAL A 37 -6.51 -7.56 -16.47
C VAL A 37 -6.07 -6.20 -15.95
N ARG A 38 -6.67 -5.12 -16.46
CA ARG A 38 -6.50 -3.76 -15.90
C ARG A 38 -7.68 -3.42 -14.99
N PHE A 39 -7.39 -3.07 -13.74
CA PHE A 39 -8.40 -2.65 -12.77
C PHE A 39 -8.50 -1.12 -12.76
N THR A 40 -9.72 -0.59 -12.88
CA THR A 40 -9.97 0.86 -13.00
C THR A 40 -10.38 1.52 -11.71
N ASN A 41 -10.70 0.77 -10.65
CA ASN A 41 -11.19 1.32 -9.38
C ASN A 41 -10.38 0.73 -8.21
N THR A 42 -9.07 0.96 -8.24
CA THR A 42 -8.13 0.48 -7.21
C THR A 42 -7.70 1.63 -6.31
N TYR A 43 -7.85 1.43 -4.99
CA TYR A 43 -7.64 2.47 -3.98
C TYR A 43 -6.62 2.07 -2.91
N VAL A 44 -5.74 3.01 -2.56
CA VAL A 44 -4.77 2.83 -1.46
C VAL A 44 -5.39 3.12 -0.11
N GLN A 45 -4.90 2.44 0.92
CA GLN A 45 -5.43 2.58 2.28
C GLN A 45 -4.91 3.82 3.01
N SER A 46 -3.94 4.55 2.42
CA SER A 46 -3.57 5.90 2.81
C SER A 46 -2.89 6.63 1.65
N PRO A 47 -3.15 7.93 1.41
CA PRO A 47 -2.50 8.71 0.35
C PRO A 47 -1.12 9.26 0.76
N VAL A 48 -0.28 8.43 1.40
CA VAL A 48 1.12 8.77 1.74
C VAL A 48 1.98 7.51 1.71
N CYS A 49 3.24 7.62 1.27
CA CYS A 49 4.16 6.50 1.02
C CYS A 49 4.17 5.45 2.15
N GLY A 50 4.60 5.83 3.36
CA GLY A 50 4.86 4.90 4.46
C GLY A 50 3.61 4.12 4.86
N ALA A 51 2.52 4.81 5.17
CA ALA A 51 1.27 4.17 5.58
C ALA A 51 0.67 3.32 4.46
N SER A 52 0.66 3.81 3.21
CA SER A 52 0.18 3.06 2.04
C SER A 52 0.93 1.75 1.88
N ARG A 53 2.28 1.82 1.87
CA ARG A 53 3.17 0.67 1.70
C ARG A 53 3.01 -0.33 2.84
N MET A 54 2.88 0.11 4.08
CA MET A 54 2.63 -0.81 5.19
C MET A 54 1.28 -1.53 5.04
N SER A 55 0.25 -0.88 4.49
CA SER A 55 -1.00 -1.57 4.16
C SER A 55 -0.80 -2.63 3.06
N PHE A 56 -0.08 -2.32 1.97
CA PHE A 56 0.29 -3.33 0.96
C PHE A 56 1.03 -4.51 1.59
N TYR A 57 2.01 -4.26 2.45
CA TYR A 57 2.85 -5.33 2.99
C TYR A 57 2.18 -6.14 4.08
N THR A 58 1.16 -5.62 4.76
CA THR A 58 0.43 -6.35 5.80
C THR A 58 -0.88 -6.95 5.29
N GLY A 59 -1.41 -6.46 4.16
CA GLY A 59 -2.77 -6.77 3.71
C GLY A 59 -3.83 -6.27 4.68
N ARG A 60 -3.53 -5.21 5.45
CA ARG A 60 -4.33 -4.69 6.56
C ARG A 60 -4.51 -3.17 6.43
N TYR A 61 -5.59 -2.65 7.01
CA TYR A 61 -5.85 -1.20 7.05
C TYR A 61 -4.90 -0.47 8.01
N VAL A 62 -4.72 0.84 7.82
CA VAL A 62 -3.86 1.69 8.67
C VAL A 62 -4.25 1.63 10.14
N SER A 63 -5.54 1.70 10.44
CA SER A 63 -6.10 1.52 11.79
C SER A 63 -5.80 0.15 12.40
N SER A 64 -5.54 -0.88 11.59
CA SER A 64 -5.24 -2.23 12.05
C SER A 64 -3.76 -2.44 12.41
N HIS A 65 -2.84 -1.90 11.60
CA HIS A 65 -1.39 -2.09 11.77
C HIS A 65 -0.68 -0.94 12.51
N GLY A 66 -1.24 0.26 12.52
CA GLY A 66 -0.80 1.39 13.36
C GLY A 66 0.38 2.23 12.81
N ALA A 67 1.04 1.81 11.73
CA ALA A 67 1.99 2.64 11.00
C ALA A 67 1.25 3.68 10.13
N GLN A 68 0.91 4.84 10.71
CA GLN A 68 -0.04 5.80 10.11
C GLN A 68 0.58 6.89 9.24
N TRP A 69 1.91 7.03 9.24
CA TRP A 69 2.61 8.06 8.47
C TRP A 69 4.02 7.64 8.05
N ASN A 70 4.68 8.45 7.23
CA ASN A 70 6.11 8.32 6.95
C ASN A 70 6.93 8.32 8.26
N GLY A 71 7.86 7.38 8.39
CA GLY A 71 8.72 7.24 9.57
C GLY A 71 8.08 6.53 10.76
N TYR A 72 6.77 6.20 10.73
CA TYR A 72 6.12 5.51 11.83
C TYR A 72 6.49 4.03 11.78
N PRO A 73 7.08 3.46 12.86
CA PRO A 73 7.49 2.06 12.82
C PRO A 73 6.32 1.10 12.67
N LEU A 74 6.48 0.07 11.86
CA LEU A 74 5.56 -1.07 11.87
C LEU A 74 5.87 -1.94 13.10
N ARG A 75 4.88 -2.08 13.99
CA ARG A 75 5.05 -2.76 15.27
C ARG A 75 5.47 -4.23 15.12
N VAL A 76 6.36 -4.70 15.98
CA VAL A 76 6.70 -6.13 16.02
C VAL A 76 5.48 -6.98 16.35
N GLY A 77 5.27 -8.04 15.57
CA GLY A 77 4.13 -8.96 15.71
C GLY A 77 3.05 -8.78 14.65
N GLU A 78 3.07 -7.70 13.86
CA GLU A 78 2.30 -7.67 12.60
C GLU A 78 2.95 -8.63 11.61
N HIS A 79 2.16 -9.58 11.09
CA HIS A 79 2.59 -10.43 9.99
C HIS A 79 2.62 -9.61 8.70
N THR A 80 3.59 -9.91 7.84
CA THR A 80 3.67 -9.27 6.53
C THR A 80 3.55 -10.29 5.40
N LEU A 81 3.48 -9.78 4.17
CA LEU A 81 3.41 -10.54 2.92
C LEU A 81 4.50 -11.61 2.88
N GLY A 82 5.72 -11.26 3.33
CA GLY A 82 6.82 -12.22 3.36
C GLY A 82 6.55 -13.41 4.27
N ASP A 83 5.90 -13.20 5.41
CA ASP A 83 5.58 -14.29 6.35
C ASP A 83 4.53 -15.23 5.77
N HIS A 84 3.48 -14.65 5.18
CA HIS A 84 2.43 -15.42 4.52
C HIS A 84 2.95 -16.22 3.33
N LEU A 85 3.78 -15.61 2.46
CA LEU A 85 4.36 -16.29 1.30
C LEU A 85 5.33 -17.39 1.70
N ARG A 86 6.19 -17.15 2.71
CA ARG A 86 7.10 -18.19 3.21
C ARG A 86 6.36 -19.36 3.83
N ALA A 87 5.24 -19.11 4.50
CA ALA A 87 4.38 -20.18 4.99
C ALA A 87 3.78 -21.03 3.84
N ALA A 88 3.56 -20.43 2.68
CA ALA A 88 3.16 -21.11 1.44
C ALA A 88 4.35 -21.70 0.63
N GLY A 89 5.58 -21.60 1.13
CA GLY A 89 6.78 -22.14 0.45
C GLY A 89 7.39 -21.24 -0.63
N MET A 90 7.00 -19.96 -0.69
CA MET A 90 7.54 -18.96 -1.62
C MET A 90 8.43 -17.96 -0.88
N GLY A 91 9.63 -17.67 -1.42
CA GLY A 91 10.48 -16.60 -0.87
C GLY A 91 9.90 -15.21 -1.17
N CYS A 92 10.24 -14.19 -0.38
CA CYS A 92 9.76 -12.82 -0.60
C CYS A 92 10.92 -11.83 -0.48
N TRP A 93 11.25 -11.15 -1.58
CA TRP A 93 12.49 -10.41 -1.76
C TRP A 93 12.23 -8.94 -2.09
N LEU A 94 13.08 -8.06 -1.60
CA LEU A 94 13.04 -6.63 -1.85
C LEU A 94 14.16 -6.16 -2.79
N LEU A 95 13.77 -5.43 -3.83
CA LEU A 95 14.64 -4.57 -4.63
C LEU A 95 14.04 -3.16 -4.69
N GLY A 96 14.66 -2.20 -3.99
CA GLY A 96 14.28 -0.80 -3.98
C GLY A 96 13.61 -0.38 -2.67
N LYS A 97 12.52 0.39 -2.80
CA LYS A 97 11.88 1.15 -1.71
C LYS A 97 10.87 0.33 -0.90
N THR A 98 10.84 0.56 0.42
CA THR A 98 9.70 0.17 1.28
C THR A 98 9.21 1.29 2.18
N HIS A 99 10.04 2.30 2.44
CA HIS A 99 9.76 3.31 3.46
C HIS A 99 9.56 2.70 4.87
N MET A 100 10.08 1.49 5.10
CA MET A 100 9.97 0.77 6.36
C MET A 100 10.90 1.38 7.43
N ASN A 101 10.34 1.63 8.61
CA ASN A 101 11.04 1.96 9.84
C ASN A 101 10.89 0.80 10.84
N ALA A 102 12.00 0.29 11.35
CA ALA A 102 11.99 -0.80 12.32
C ALA A 102 11.45 -0.34 13.68
N ASP A 103 10.59 -1.16 14.30
CA ASP A 103 10.18 -1.00 15.71
C ASP A 103 11.29 -1.52 16.63
N VAL A 104 12.38 -0.75 16.73
CA VAL A 104 13.58 -1.11 17.51
C VAL A 104 13.21 -1.39 18.97
N ALA A 105 12.35 -0.58 19.59
CA ALA A 105 11.91 -0.77 20.96
C ALA A 105 11.11 -2.07 21.13
N GLY A 106 10.24 -2.42 20.18
CA GLY A 106 9.51 -3.69 20.19
C GLY A 106 10.42 -4.90 19.99
N MET A 107 11.44 -4.78 19.14
CA MET A 107 12.45 -5.81 18.92
C MET A 107 13.28 -6.06 20.18
N GLU A 108 13.80 -5.00 20.81
CA GLU A 108 14.56 -5.08 22.06
C GLU A 108 13.73 -5.72 23.18
N ARG A 109 12.47 -5.30 23.33
CA ARG A 109 11.54 -5.85 24.33
C ARG A 109 11.33 -7.35 24.17
N LEU A 110 11.38 -7.88 22.95
CA LEU A 110 11.21 -9.30 22.65
C LEU A 110 12.54 -10.06 22.47
N GLY A 111 13.69 -9.39 22.61
CA GLY A 111 15.01 -10.00 22.44
C GLY A 111 15.33 -10.37 20.98
N LEU A 112 14.77 -9.67 20.00
CA LEU A 112 15.06 -9.88 18.58
C LEU A 112 16.31 -9.10 18.17
N SER A 113 17.38 -9.82 17.81
CA SER A 113 18.58 -9.21 17.23
C SER A 113 18.38 -8.92 15.75
N ALA A 114 18.69 -7.69 15.33
CA ALA A 114 18.62 -7.26 13.92
C ALA A 114 19.53 -8.09 12.98
N ASP A 115 20.60 -8.69 13.50
CA ASP A 115 21.54 -9.51 12.72
C ASP A 115 21.05 -10.96 12.54
N SER A 116 19.99 -11.36 13.25
CA SER A 116 19.37 -12.67 13.07
C SER A 116 18.46 -12.68 11.84
N ILE A 117 18.22 -13.85 11.24
CA ILE A 117 17.31 -13.98 10.09
C ILE A 117 15.91 -13.42 10.41
N ILE A 118 15.39 -13.68 11.62
CA ILE A 118 14.06 -13.21 12.03
C ILE A 118 14.08 -11.70 12.25
N GLY A 119 15.07 -11.18 12.96
CA GLY A 119 15.16 -9.75 13.23
C GLY A 119 15.44 -8.91 11.99
N ALA A 120 16.29 -9.39 11.08
CA ALA A 120 16.54 -8.72 9.79
C ALA A 120 15.25 -8.61 8.97
N ARG A 121 14.48 -9.69 8.85
CA ARG A 121 13.16 -9.67 8.22
C ARG A 121 12.21 -8.71 8.92
N GLN A 122 12.14 -8.75 10.26
CA GLN A 122 11.27 -7.85 11.03
C GLN A 122 11.62 -6.36 10.80
N SER A 123 12.90 -6.02 10.68
CA SER A 123 13.36 -4.66 10.38
C SER A 123 13.05 -4.19 8.96
N GLU A 124 12.78 -5.13 8.06
CA GLU A 124 12.63 -4.91 6.62
C GLU A 124 11.23 -5.32 6.13
N ALA A 125 10.19 -5.07 6.94
CA ALA A 125 8.79 -5.37 6.63
C ALA A 125 8.55 -6.83 6.16
N GLY A 126 9.35 -7.75 6.67
CA GLY A 126 9.34 -9.18 6.37
C GLY A 126 9.96 -9.58 5.04
N PHE A 127 10.62 -8.68 4.30
CA PHE A 127 11.35 -9.03 3.09
C PHE A 127 12.74 -9.61 3.40
N ASP A 128 13.20 -10.55 2.58
CA ASP A 128 14.63 -10.81 2.42
C ASP A 128 15.21 -9.73 1.48
N VAL A 129 16.28 -9.03 1.88
CA VAL A 129 16.77 -7.86 1.11
C VAL A 129 17.82 -8.29 0.07
N TRP A 130 17.54 -8.00 -1.19
CA TRP A 130 18.56 -8.01 -2.26
C TRP A 130 19.19 -6.63 -2.41
N THR A 131 18.36 -5.59 -2.50
CA THR A 131 18.80 -4.20 -2.52
C THR A 131 17.73 -3.36 -1.82
N ARG A 132 18.10 -2.66 -0.73
CA ARG A 132 17.24 -1.69 -0.06
C ARG A 132 17.74 -0.29 -0.42
N ASP A 133 16.91 0.46 -1.13
CA ASP A 133 17.14 1.88 -1.43
C ASP A 133 15.77 2.58 -1.51
N ASP A 134 15.49 3.46 -0.55
CA ASP A 134 14.24 4.23 -0.56
C ASP A 134 14.27 5.39 -1.58
N GLY A 135 15.40 5.58 -2.29
CA GLY A 135 15.52 6.42 -3.48
C GLY A 135 15.68 7.92 -3.21
N LEU A 136 15.89 8.32 -1.97
CA LEU A 136 15.99 9.73 -1.57
C LEU A 136 17.21 9.97 -0.69
N TRP A 137 18.21 10.66 -1.23
CA TRP A 137 19.46 10.98 -0.55
C TRP A 137 19.59 12.49 -0.34
N GLY A 138 18.51 13.12 0.17
CA GLY A 138 18.48 14.54 0.52
C GLY A 138 19.33 14.86 1.74
N GLU A 139 20.03 15.98 1.70
CA GLU A 139 20.92 16.44 2.78
C GLU A 139 20.62 17.91 3.09
N GLY A 140 20.50 18.22 4.38
CA GLY A 140 20.29 19.58 4.91
C GLY A 140 21.34 19.96 5.96
N PRO A 141 21.19 21.11 6.63
CA PRO A 141 22.12 21.57 7.66
C PRO A 141 22.31 20.58 8.83
N ASP A 142 21.30 19.75 9.08
CA ASP A 142 21.29 18.75 10.16
C ASP A 142 21.69 17.34 9.68
N GLY A 143 22.13 17.18 8.43
CA GLY A 143 22.57 15.92 7.84
C GLY A 143 21.59 15.32 6.82
N PHE A 144 21.75 14.02 6.56
CA PHE A 144 20.93 13.28 5.59
C PHE A 144 19.53 12.97 6.14
N TYR A 145 18.55 12.93 5.24
CA TYR A 145 17.19 12.47 5.54
C TYR A 145 17.15 10.96 5.87
N ASP A 146 17.88 10.15 5.10
CA ASP A 146 18.11 8.74 5.38
C ASP A 146 19.57 8.54 5.80
N GLU A 147 19.78 7.92 6.96
CA GLU A 147 21.10 7.69 7.54
C GLU A 147 21.72 6.35 7.09
N LYS A 148 21.01 5.55 6.28
CA LYS A 148 21.51 4.28 5.75
C LYS A 148 22.64 4.49 4.73
N THR A 149 23.31 3.41 4.36
CA THR A 149 24.27 3.45 3.23
C THR A 149 23.51 3.36 1.91
N SER A 150 23.86 4.24 0.96
CA SER A 150 23.25 4.28 -0.38
C SER A 150 23.92 3.31 -1.35
N PRO A 151 23.29 2.17 -1.72
CA PRO A 151 23.85 1.27 -2.72
C PRO A 151 23.98 1.95 -4.09
N TYR A 152 23.04 2.84 -4.44
CA TYR A 152 23.11 3.57 -5.70
C TYR A 152 24.27 4.57 -5.76
N ASN A 153 24.56 5.31 -4.68
CA ASN A 153 25.73 6.19 -4.67
C ASN A 153 27.04 5.39 -4.79
N GLU A 154 27.14 4.23 -4.16
CA GLU A 154 28.31 3.35 -4.31
C GLU A 154 28.44 2.81 -5.75
N TYR A 155 27.31 2.44 -6.37
CA TYR A 155 27.28 2.11 -7.79
C TYR A 155 27.79 3.26 -8.66
N LEU A 156 27.27 4.49 -8.50
CA LEU A 156 27.72 5.64 -9.28
C LEU A 156 29.22 5.93 -9.07
N LYS A 157 29.73 5.85 -7.84
CA LYS A 157 31.17 5.99 -7.57
C LYS A 157 32.00 4.94 -8.32
N SER A 158 31.53 3.68 -8.35
CA SER A 158 32.18 2.61 -9.11
C SER A 158 32.21 2.86 -10.63
N ARG A 159 31.25 3.65 -11.14
CA ARG A 159 31.13 4.07 -12.55
C ARG A 159 31.91 5.36 -12.87
N GLY A 160 32.65 5.89 -11.90
CA GLY A 160 33.53 7.05 -12.04
C GLY A 160 32.89 8.39 -11.71
N TYR A 161 31.66 8.42 -11.17
CA TYR A 161 31.05 9.65 -10.69
C TYR A 161 31.69 10.06 -9.35
N SER A 162 32.23 11.28 -9.28
CA SER A 162 32.92 11.81 -8.10
C SER A 162 31.99 12.63 -7.21
N GLY A 163 32.36 12.86 -5.96
CA GLY A 163 31.61 13.75 -5.06
C GLY A 163 31.04 13.04 -3.83
N HIS A 164 30.50 13.84 -2.92
CA HIS A 164 29.93 13.35 -1.66
C HIS A 164 28.58 12.65 -1.88
N ASN A 165 27.73 13.24 -2.73
CA ASN A 165 26.38 12.76 -3.00
C ASN A 165 26.11 12.70 -4.52
N PRO A 166 26.64 11.70 -5.23
CA PRO A 166 26.44 11.53 -6.67
C PRO A 166 24.96 11.47 -7.10
N TRP A 167 24.08 10.92 -6.28
CA TRP A 167 22.63 10.92 -6.51
C TRP A 167 22.09 12.34 -6.68
N ALA A 168 22.47 13.27 -5.79
CA ALA A 168 22.03 14.65 -5.86
C ALA A 168 22.73 15.43 -6.98
N ASP A 169 24.01 15.16 -7.23
CA ASP A 169 24.84 15.95 -8.14
C ASP A 169 24.71 15.54 -9.61
N PHE A 170 24.34 14.30 -9.90
CA PHE A 170 24.23 13.77 -11.27
C PHE A 170 22.83 13.27 -11.59
N ALA A 171 22.30 12.33 -10.81
CA ALA A 171 21.00 11.72 -11.11
C ALA A 171 19.84 12.71 -10.94
N ASN A 172 19.96 13.62 -9.97
CA ASN A 172 18.90 14.56 -9.60
C ASN A 172 19.32 16.04 -9.72
N ALA A 173 20.26 16.34 -10.63
CA ALA A 173 20.60 17.72 -11.00
C ALA A 173 21.03 17.82 -12.46
N GLY A 174 20.70 18.94 -13.11
CA GLY A 174 21.25 19.34 -14.39
C GLY A 174 22.46 20.28 -14.25
N ILE A 175 22.86 20.90 -15.36
CA ILE A 175 23.89 21.94 -15.40
C ILE A 175 23.29 23.21 -16.02
N GLU A 176 23.53 24.35 -15.38
CA GLU A 176 23.22 25.67 -15.93
C GLU A 176 24.42 26.61 -15.70
N GLU A 177 24.91 27.23 -16.78
CA GLU A 177 26.08 28.13 -16.74
C GLU A 177 27.33 27.53 -16.04
N GLY A 178 27.51 26.21 -16.16
CA GLY A 178 28.61 25.48 -15.51
C GLY A 178 28.42 25.27 -14.00
N GLN A 179 27.26 25.61 -13.45
CA GLN A 179 26.86 25.35 -12.06
C GLN A 179 25.82 24.23 -11.98
N LYS A 180 25.71 23.63 -10.80
CA LYS A 180 24.71 22.60 -10.51
C LYS A 180 23.30 23.20 -10.50
N ALA A 181 22.42 22.66 -11.34
CA ALA A 181 20.99 22.99 -11.39
C ALA A 181 20.20 21.88 -10.68
N SER A 182 20.05 22.00 -9.36
CA SER A 182 19.45 20.97 -8.51
C SER A 182 17.96 20.74 -8.80
N GLY A 183 17.56 19.47 -8.95
CA GLY A 183 16.16 19.06 -9.17
C GLY A 183 15.23 19.29 -7.97
N TRP A 184 15.76 19.68 -6.82
CA TRP A 184 14.95 20.17 -5.69
C TRP A 184 14.24 21.49 -5.98
N MET A 185 14.73 22.25 -6.97
CA MET A 185 14.10 23.48 -7.44
C MET A 185 13.32 23.16 -8.72
N PHE A 186 12.00 23.36 -8.70
CA PHE A 186 11.14 23.10 -9.87
C PHE A 186 11.55 23.88 -11.13
N ASP A 187 12.25 25.00 -10.96
CA ASP A 187 12.78 25.78 -12.08
C ASP A 187 13.78 24.99 -12.95
N ASN A 188 14.39 23.94 -12.39
CA ASN A 188 15.37 23.08 -13.05
C ASN A 188 14.77 21.77 -13.62
N ALA A 189 13.45 21.56 -13.49
CA ALA A 189 12.82 20.30 -13.91
C ALA A 189 12.91 20.06 -15.42
N ASP A 190 13.03 21.12 -16.22
CA ASP A 190 13.19 21.10 -17.68
C ASP A 190 14.63 20.84 -18.14
N LYS A 191 15.60 20.78 -17.22
CA LYS A 191 17.00 20.49 -17.53
C LYS A 191 17.20 18.97 -17.63
N PRO A 192 18.06 18.49 -18.55
CA PRO A 192 18.49 17.09 -18.51
C PRO A 192 19.27 16.83 -17.23
N ALA A 193 18.97 15.71 -16.55
CA ALA A 193 19.84 15.20 -15.49
C ALA A 193 21.27 14.97 -16.04
N ASN A 194 22.27 15.40 -15.28
CA ASN A 194 23.68 15.33 -15.62
C ASN A 194 24.26 13.92 -15.38
N ILE A 195 23.64 12.92 -15.99
CA ILE A 195 24.00 11.51 -15.84
C ILE A 195 23.84 10.78 -17.18
N ARG A 196 24.57 9.68 -17.36
CA ARG A 196 24.31 8.78 -18.47
C ARG A 196 22.99 8.07 -18.18
N GLU A 197 22.10 7.97 -19.15
CA GLU A 197 20.78 7.33 -18.97
C GLU A 197 20.90 5.92 -18.41
N GLU A 198 21.88 5.14 -18.91
CA GLU A 198 22.16 3.77 -18.49
C GLU A 198 22.57 3.63 -17.01
N ASP A 199 23.06 4.71 -16.40
CA ASP A 199 23.46 4.74 -15.00
C ASP A 199 22.40 5.42 -14.11
N SER A 200 21.24 5.84 -14.65
CA SER A 200 20.17 6.49 -13.88
C SER A 200 19.37 5.52 -13.01
N GLU A 201 18.62 6.04 -12.03
CA GLU A 201 17.99 5.26 -10.93
C GLU A 201 17.11 4.11 -11.43
N THR A 202 16.18 4.39 -12.36
CA THR A 202 15.27 3.38 -12.93
C THR A 202 16.05 2.30 -13.69
N THR A 203 17.06 2.69 -14.46
CA THR A 203 17.86 1.76 -15.28
C THR A 203 18.79 0.90 -14.43
N TRP A 204 19.37 1.48 -13.37
CA TRP A 204 20.17 0.75 -12.39
C TRP A 204 19.33 -0.29 -11.65
N LEU A 205 18.19 0.10 -11.05
CA LEU A 205 17.36 -0.84 -10.29
C LEU A 205 16.78 -1.95 -11.18
N THR A 206 16.47 -1.65 -12.43
CA THR A 206 16.07 -2.66 -13.42
C THR A 206 17.20 -3.65 -13.73
N SER A 207 18.45 -3.18 -13.72
CA SER A 207 19.61 -4.06 -13.88
C SER A 207 19.80 -4.98 -12.67
N GLU A 208 19.60 -4.47 -11.45
CA GLU A 208 19.59 -5.30 -10.23
C GLU A 208 18.48 -6.36 -10.28
N ALA A 209 17.29 -6.00 -10.78
CA ALA A 209 16.19 -6.94 -10.97
C ALA A 209 16.52 -8.06 -11.96
N ILE A 210 17.17 -7.73 -13.08
CA ILE A 210 17.64 -8.72 -14.06
C ILE A 210 18.69 -9.64 -13.44
N SER A 211 19.64 -9.11 -12.65
CA SER A 211 20.62 -9.93 -11.92
C SER A 211 19.94 -10.89 -10.94
N PHE A 212 18.94 -10.42 -10.18
CA PHE A 212 18.13 -11.28 -9.32
C PHE A 212 17.43 -12.38 -10.11
N LEU A 213 16.80 -12.06 -11.25
CA LEU A 213 16.11 -13.05 -12.10
C LEU A 213 17.05 -14.12 -12.67
N ASP A 214 18.30 -13.75 -12.97
CA ASP A 214 19.31 -14.67 -13.49
C ASP A 214 19.88 -15.60 -12.40
N GLU A 215 19.97 -15.13 -11.15
CA GLU A 215 20.54 -15.89 -10.04
C GLU A 215 19.51 -16.70 -9.25
N LYS A 216 18.28 -16.20 -9.12
CA LYS A 216 17.30 -16.76 -8.19
C LYS A 216 16.74 -18.10 -8.68
N GLN A 217 16.77 -19.07 -7.77
CA GLN A 217 16.19 -20.39 -7.97
C GLN A 217 15.00 -20.63 -7.03
N GLY A 218 14.09 -21.51 -7.45
CA GLY A 218 12.86 -21.84 -6.71
C GLY A 218 11.79 -20.73 -6.75
N PRO A 219 10.64 -20.92 -6.08
CA PRO A 219 9.55 -19.94 -6.09
C PRO A 219 9.92 -18.66 -5.34
N TRP A 220 9.69 -17.52 -5.97
CA TRP A 220 9.93 -16.21 -5.38
C TRP A 220 8.80 -15.22 -5.67
N CYS A 221 8.63 -14.29 -4.74
CA CYS A 221 8.00 -13.01 -4.94
C CYS A 221 9.10 -11.94 -4.88
N MET A 222 9.21 -11.12 -5.92
CA MET A 222 10.14 -10.00 -6.02
C MET A 222 9.34 -8.71 -5.95
N HIS A 223 9.48 -7.96 -4.87
CA HIS A 223 9.01 -6.59 -4.80
C HIS A 223 10.04 -5.67 -5.45
N LEU A 224 9.78 -5.31 -6.70
CA LEU A 224 10.57 -4.36 -7.48
C LEU A 224 9.93 -2.97 -7.32
N SER A 225 10.45 -2.19 -6.39
CA SER A 225 9.84 -0.92 -5.99
C SER A 225 10.69 0.27 -6.42
N TYR A 226 10.30 0.88 -7.53
CA TYR A 226 10.92 2.07 -8.08
C TYR A 226 10.53 3.32 -7.29
N ILE A 227 11.49 4.24 -7.12
CA ILE A 227 11.22 5.59 -6.60
C ILE A 227 10.59 6.48 -7.67
N LYS A 228 10.95 6.36 -8.95
CA LYS A 228 10.36 7.22 -9.99
C LYS A 228 8.93 6.75 -10.33
N PRO A 229 7.99 7.67 -10.65
CA PRO A 229 8.20 9.09 -10.98
C PRO A 229 8.15 10.10 -9.81
N HIS A 230 8.26 9.67 -8.55
CA HIS A 230 8.41 10.58 -7.40
C HIS A 230 9.59 11.55 -7.58
N TRP A 231 9.45 12.73 -6.98
CA TRP A 231 10.46 13.79 -7.00
C TRP A 231 11.82 13.34 -6.40
N PRO A 232 12.95 14.01 -6.72
CA PRO A 232 13.09 15.19 -7.58
C PRO A 232 12.64 14.98 -9.02
N TYR A 233 11.87 15.93 -9.56
CA TYR A 233 11.30 15.86 -10.91
C TYR A 233 12.33 16.33 -11.94
N ILE A 234 13.23 15.42 -12.31
CA ILE A 234 14.25 15.63 -13.32
C ILE A 234 14.62 14.29 -13.92
N VAL A 235 14.95 14.24 -15.21
CA VAL A 235 15.18 13.00 -15.94
C VAL A 235 16.31 13.17 -16.96
N PRO A 236 17.08 12.12 -17.31
CA PRO A 236 18.13 12.24 -18.32
C PRO A 236 17.60 12.48 -19.74
N ALA A 237 18.51 12.77 -20.67
CA ALA A 237 18.25 12.62 -22.09
C ALA A 237 18.07 11.13 -22.47
N PRO A 238 17.19 10.80 -23.43
CA PRO A 238 16.37 11.72 -24.24
C PRO A 238 15.06 12.18 -23.56
N TYR A 239 14.64 11.55 -22.46
CA TYR A 239 13.31 11.72 -21.88
C TYR A 239 12.97 13.15 -21.46
N HIS A 240 13.94 13.92 -20.97
CA HIS A 240 13.72 15.33 -20.57
C HIS A 240 13.20 16.21 -21.72
N ALA A 241 13.49 15.82 -22.96
CA ALA A 241 13.14 16.59 -24.17
C ALA A 241 12.02 15.93 -25.00
N MET A 242 11.43 14.83 -24.51
CA MET A 242 10.33 14.15 -25.23
C MET A 242 8.99 14.87 -25.08
N TYR A 243 8.82 15.61 -23.98
CA TYR A 243 7.57 16.30 -23.64
C TYR A 243 7.84 17.77 -23.37
N GLY A 244 6.81 18.59 -23.56
CA GLY A 244 6.84 20.03 -23.38
C GLY A 244 5.49 20.54 -22.88
N PRO A 245 5.34 21.86 -22.66
CA PRO A 245 4.10 22.46 -22.16
C PRO A 245 2.85 22.10 -22.98
N GLU A 246 2.99 21.90 -24.29
CA GLU A 246 1.92 21.49 -25.20
C GLU A 246 1.39 20.07 -24.97
N HIS A 247 2.13 19.25 -24.22
CA HIS A 247 1.76 17.88 -23.85
C HIS A 247 1.14 17.79 -22.45
N VAL A 248 1.16 18.89 -21.68
CA VAL A 248 0.63 18.95 -20.32
C VAL A 248 -0.90 18.96 -20.36
N PRO A 249 -1.59 18.00 -19.73
CA PRO A 249 -3.05 18.04 -19.63
C PRO A 249 -3.56 19.29 -18.92
N ALA A 250 -4.79 19.68 -19.26
CA ALA A 250 -5.48 20.75 -18.54
C ALA A 250 -5.59 20.38 -17.05
N VAL A 251 -5.29 21.34 -16.17
CA VAL A 251 -5.42 21.15 -14.72
C VAL A 251 -6.88 20.89 -14.35
N VAL A 252 -7.11 19.89 -13.51
CA VAL A 252 -8.43 19.52 -12.99
C VAL A 252 -8.65 20.30 -11.70
N ARG A 253 -9.13 21.55 -11.83
CA ARG A 253 -9.52 22.41 -10.71
C ARG A 253 -10.59 23.41 -11.15
N ALA A 254 -11.43 23.85 -10.22
CA ALA A 254 -12.50 24.81 -10.42
C ALA A 254 -12.54 25.84 -9.28
N ASP A 255 -13.01 27.06 -9.56
CA ASP A 255 -13.09 28.12 -8.55
C ASP A 255 -14.06 27.78 -7.41
N VAL A 256 -15.12 27.01 -7.70
CA VAL A 256 -16.14 26.56 -6.72
C VAL A 256 -15.53 25.77 -5.55
N GLU A 257 -14.41 25.08 -5.77
CA GLU A 257 -13.68 24.34 -4.73
C GLU A 257 -13.18 25.27 -3.61
N ARG A 258 -12.84 26.52 -3.96
CA ARG A 258 -12.33 27.54 -3.04
C ARG A 258 -13.43 28.44 -2.47
N GLU A 259 -14.68 28.26 -2.92
CA GLU A 259 -15.83 28.94 -2.35
C GLU A 259 -16.28 28.21 -1.08
N ASN A 260 -15.88 28.72 0.09
CA ASN A 260 -16.14 28.12 1.41
C ASN A 260 -15.62 26.65 1.49
N PRO A 261 -14.30 26.43 1.30
CA PRO A 261 -13.73 25.08 1.35
C PRO A 261 -13.90 24.48 2.75
N HIS A 262 -13.91 23.15 2.84
CA HIS A 262 -13.80 22.49 4.13
C HIS A 262 -12.52 22.96 4.83
N PRO A 263 -12.51 23.28 6.15
CA PRO A 263 -11.33 23.88 6.81
C PRO A 263 -10.03 23.10 6.62
N VAL A 264 -10.08 21.76 6.72
CA VAL A 264 -8.90 20.92 6.45
C VAL A 264 -8.49 21.01 4.98
N TYR A 265 -9.43 20.91 4.05
CA TYR A 265 -9.11 20.99 2.62
C TYR A 265 -8.50 22.35 2.24
N GLY A 266 -9.08 23.45 2.74
CA GLY A 266 -8.54 24.80 2.56
C GLY A 266 -7.14 24.98 3.17
N ALA A 267 -6.84 24.32 4.30
CA ALA A 267 -5.50 24.34 4.89
C ALA A 267 -4.46 23.66 3.97
N PHE A 268 -4.82 22.56 3.31
CA PHE A 268 -3.96 21.92 2.31
C PHE A 268 -3.83 22.77 1.02
N GLN A 269 -4.91 23.37 0.52
CA GLN A 269 -4.87 24.31 -0.62
C GLN A 269 -3.98 25.54 -0.35
N GLY A 270 -3.87 25.95 0.91
CA GLY A 270 -3.05 27.08 1.34
C GLY A 270 -1.58 26.75 1.65
N ASN A 271 -1.15 25.49 1.51
CA ASN A 271 0.20 25.09 1.89
C ASN A 271 1.24 25.50 0.82
N LYS A 272 2.54 25.48 1.18
CA LYS A 272 3.62 25.94 0.29
C LYS A 272 3.75 25.13 -1.01
N ILE A 273 3.40 23.84 -0.97
CA ILE A 273 3.54 22.93 -2.11
C ILE A 273 2.39 23.18 -3.08
N ALA A 274 1.17 23.27 -2.55
CA ALA A 274 -0.01 23.70 -3.29
C ALA A 274 0.23 25.06 -3.97
N ALA A 275 0.74 26.05 -3.24
CA ALA A 275 1.05 27.37 -3.80
C ALA A 275 2.08 27.33 -4.96
N ALA A 276 3.00 26.38 -4.96
CA ALA A 276 3.94 26.18 -6.08
C ALA A 276 3.22 25.59 -7.30
N PHE A 277 2.49 24.48 -7.12
CA PHE A 277 1.76 23.82 -8.21
C PHE A 277 0.54 24.60 -8.72
N GLN A 278 0.08 25.60 -7.99
CA GLN A 278 -0.94 26.53 -8.48
C GLN A 278 -0.41 27.46 -9.59
N GLN A 279 0.91 27.65 -9.68
CA GLN A 279 1.57 28.45 -10.71
C GLN A 279 1.74 27.63 -11.99
N GLU A 280 1.26 28.18 -13.09
CA GLU A 280 1.29 27.48 -14.38
C GLU A 280 2.72 27.24 -14.89
N GLU A 281 3.64 28.19 -14.66
CA GLU A 281 5.05 28.04 -15.03
C GLU A 281 5.71 26.83 -14.35
N VAL A 282 5.35 26.55 -13.09
CA VAL A 282 5.84 25.36 -12.36
C VAL A 282 5.30 24.09 -13.00
N ARG A 283 3.99 24.03 -13.28
CA ARG A 283 3.35 22.87 -13.93
C ARG A 283 3.97 22.58 -15.30
N GLN A 284 4.22 23.63 -16.08
CA GLN A 284 4.79 23.54 -17.42
C GLN A 284 6.25 23.04 -17.45
N LYS A 285 6.97 23.07 -16.32
CA LYS A 285 8.30 22.47 -16.18
C LYS A 285 8.26 21.08 -15.55
N VAL A 286 7.49 20.92 -14.47
CA VAL A 286 7.46 19.70 -13.67
C VAL A 286 6.73 18.56 -14.40
N ILE A 287 5.57 18.82 -15.00
CA ILE A 287 4.75 17.75 -15.60
C ILE A 287 5.45 17.09 -16.80
N PRO A 288 6.12 17.82 -17.72
CA PRO A 288 6.91 17.18 -18.77
C PRO A 288 8.04 16.28 -18.25
N ALA A 289 8.73 16.69 -17.17
CA ALA A 289 9.75 15.86 -16.53
C ALA A 289 9.13 14.61 -15.89
N TYR A 290 7.98 14.74 -15.22
CA TYR A 290 7.20 13.63 -14.67
C TYR A 290 6.76 12.64 -15.77
N MET A 291 6.28 13.13 -16.92
CA MET A 291 5.97 12.30 -18.09
C MET A 291 7.22 11.60 -18.66
N GLY A 292 8.36 12.30 -18.70
CA GLY A 292 9.65 11.75 -19.10
C GLY A 292 10.11 10.61 -18.19
N LEU A 293 9.96 10.77 -16.86
CA LEU A 293 10.24 9.71 -15.89
C LEU A 293 9.35 8.49 -16.13
N ILE A 294 8.05 8.67 -16.34
CA ILE A 294 7.14 7.56 -16.62
C ILE A 294 7.50 6.87 -17.94
N LYS A 295 7.87 7.63 -18.97
CA LYS A 295 8.30 7.04 -20.24
C LYS A 295 9.58 6.21 -20.08
N GLN A 296 10.53 6.66 -19.26
CA GLN A 296 11.70 5.86 -18.91
C GLN A 296 11.31 4.59 -18.14
N CYS A 297 10.38 4.69 -17.19
CA CYS A 297 9.84 3.52 -16.48
C CYS A 297 9.20 2.51 -17.44
N ASP A 298 8.47 2.98 -18.45
CA ASP A 298 7.88 2.14 -19.50
C ASP A 298 8.95 1.44 -20.35
N ASP A 299 10.01 2.14 -20.76
CA ASP A 299 11.10 1.54 -21.54
C ASP A 299 11.89 0.50 -20.73
N GLN A 300 12.14 0.77 -19.44
CA GLN A 300 12.78 -0.20 -18.54
C GLN A 300 11.86 -1.39 -18.21
N LEU A 301 10.54 -1.20 -18.13
CA LEU A 301 9.58 -2.31 -18.07
C LEU A 301 9.70 -3.17 -19.33
N GLY A 302 9.76 -2.57 -20.52
CA GLY A 302 9.98 -3.30 -21.78
C GLY A 302 11.23 -4.18 -21.73
N ARG A 303 12.35 -3.62 -21.29
CA ARG A 303 13.61 -4.36 -21.09
C ARG A 303 13.45 -5.56 -20.15
N LEU A 304 12.71 -5.39 -19.05
CA LEU A 304 12.48 -6.46 -18.08
C LEU A 304 11.59 -7.58 -18.67
N LEU A 305 10.52 -7.21 -19.39
CA LEU A 305 9.63 -8.15 -20.06
C LEU A 305 10.37 -8.94 -21.15
N ASP A 306 11.17 -8.26 -21.97
CA ASP A 306 11.97 -8.90 -23.03
C ASP A 306 12.99 -9.88 -22.43
N HIS A 307 13.57 -9.56 -21.27
CA HIS A 307 14.45 -10.50 -20.56
C HIS A 307 13.71 -11.74 -20.08
N LEU A 308 12.55 -11.58 -19.44
CA LEU A 308 11.71 -12.69 -19.00
C LEU A 308 11.32 -13.62 -20.17
N GLU A 309 10.96 -13.04 -21.32
CA GLU A 309 10.65 -13.82 -22.53
C GLU A 309 11.87 -14.54 -23.08
N ALA A 310 13.02 -13.85 -23.19
CA ALA A 310 14.26 -14.45 -23.69
C ALA A 310 14.74 -15.61 -22.80
N LYS A 311 14.45 -15.56 -21.50
CA LYS A 311 14.76 -16.64 -20.54
C LYS A 311 13.67 -17.70 -20.43
N GLY A 312 12.54 -17.54 -21.12
CA GLY A 312 11.38 -18.44 -21.00
C GLY A 312 10.73 -18.41 -19.61
N GLN A 313 10.88 -17.32 -18.87
CA GLN A 313 10.35 -17.13 -17.51
C GLN A 313 8.97 -16.45 -17.49
N MET A 314 8.51 -15.91 -18.64
CA MET A 314 7.21 -15.23 -18.74
C MET A 314 6.04 -16.15 -18.36
N ASP A 315 6.03 -17.39 -18.85
CA ASP A 315 4.95 -18.38 -18.61
C ASP A 315 4.92 -18.91 -17.15
N ASP A 316 5.92 -18.56 -16.35
CA ASP A 316 6.05 -18.96 -14.95
C ASP A 316 6.02 -17.78 -13.98
N THR A 317 5.76 -16.56 -14.46
CA THR A 317 5.81 -15.34 -13.63
C THR A 317 4.52 -14.55 -13.72
N MET A 318 3.79 -14.45 -12.62
CA MET A 318 2.73 -13.46 -12.44
C MET A 318 3.36 -12.07 -12.36
N ILE A 319 2.86 -11.11 -13.13
CA ILE A 319 3.36 -9.74 -13.14
C ILE A 319 2.27 -8.81 -12.63
N VAL A 320 2.59 -8.01 -11.63
CA VAL A 320 1.69 -7.04 -11.01
C VAL A 320 2.34 -5.68 -11.12
N ILE A 321 1.62 -4.71 -11.67
CA ILE A 321 2.07 -3.33 -11.81
C ILE A 321 1.12 -2.41 -11.06
N THR A 322 1.66 -1.59 -10.16
CA THR A 322 0.85 -0.64 -9.39
C THR A 322 1.63 0.57 -8.89
N SER A 323 0.99 1.38 -8.05
CA SER A 323 1.58 2.53 -7.36
C SER A 323 1.18 2.56 -5.89
N ASP A 324 1.94 3.26 -5.05
CA ASP A 324 1.59 3.48 -3.64
C ASP A 324 0.68 4.70 -3.41
N HIS A 325 0.59 5.61 -4.36
CA HIS A 325 -0.38 6.71 -4.47
C HIS A 325 -0.13 7.48 -5.78
N GLY A 326 -1.02 8.38 -6.16
CA GLY A 326 -0.79 9.34 -7.24
C GLY A 326 -0.15 10.66 -6.78
N ASP A 327 -0.42 11.75 -7.51
CA ASP A 327 0.10 13.11 -7.32
C ASP A 327 -0.94 14.13 -7.81
N TYR A 328 -1.18 15.21 -7.08
CA TYR A 328 -2.11 16.25 -7.50
C TYR A 328 -1.61 17.08 -8.69
N LEU A 329 -0.30 17.34 -8.82
CA LEU A 329 0.28 18.13 -9.92
C LEU A 329 -0.44 19.47 -10.25
N GLY A 330 -1.11 20.08 -9.27
CA GLY A 330 -1.90 21.32 -9.42
C GLY A 330 -3.41 21.11 -9.42
N ASP A 331 -3.89 19.88 -9.61
CA ASP A 331 -5.30 19.52 -9.53
C ASP A 331 -5.86 19.84 -8.14
N HIS A 332 -7.13 20.22 -8.08
CA HIS A 332 -7.82 20.59 -6.84
C HIS A 332 -7.17 21.74 -6.05
N TRP A 333 -6.34 22.54 -6.73
CA TRP A 333 -5.48 23.57 -6.13
C TRP A 333 -4.43 23.02 -5.17
N LEU A 334 -4.09 21.73 -5.28
CA LEU A 334 -3.15 21.02 -4.43
C LEU A 334 -1.87 20.67 -5.21
N GLY A 335 -0.83 20.29 -4.48
CA GLY A 335 0.31 19.55 -5.01
C GLY A 335 0.58 18.36 -4.12
N GLU A 336 1.61 17.56 -4.44
CA GLU A 336 1.98 16.40 -3.62
C GLU A 336 0.87 15.33 -3.61
N LYS A 337 0.80 14.51 -2.54
CA LYS A 337 -0.26 13.55 -2.24
C LYS A 337 -0.65 13.76 -0.79
N ASP A 338 -1.92 13.72 -0.41
CA ASP A 338 -2.31 13.87 1.02
C ASP A 338 -3.82 13.64 1.24
N LEU A 339 -4.67 14.03 0.30
CA LEU A 339 -6.14 13.92 0.41
C LEU A 339 -6.70 12.86 -0.54
N PHE A 340 -8.02 12.66 -0.52
CA PHE A 340 -8.68 11.48 -1.09
C PHE A 340 -9.32 11.66 -2.49
N HIS A 341 -8.98 12.71 -3.23
CA HIS A 341 -9.42 12.83 -4.62
C HIS A 341 -8.71 11.77 -5.49
N GLU A 342 -9.34 11.36 -6.59
CA GLU A 342 -8.85 10.33 -7.50
C GLU A 342 -7.38 10.52 -7.91
N PRO A 343 -6.86 11.73 -8.20
CA PRO A 343 -5.45 11.93 -8.55
C PRO A 343 -4.43 11.44 -7.51
N SER A 344 -4.84 11.26 -6.25
CA SER A 344 -3.96 10.85 -5.15
C SER A 344 -4.27 9.45 -4.61
N VAL A 345 -5.54 9.15 -4.29
CA VAL A 345 -5.90 7.89 -3.61
C VAL A 345 -6.14 6.72 -4.56
N LYS A 346 -6.44 6.99 -5.84
CA LYS A 346 -6.63 5.95 -6.84
C LYS A 346 -5.35 5.71 -7.61
N ILE A 347 -5.05 4.44 -7.82
CA ILE A 347 -3.79 3.96 -8.38
C ILE A 347 -4.02 3.09 -9.62
N PRO A 348 -3.06 3.04 -10.55
CA PRO A 348 -3.10 2.05 -11.60
C PRO A 348 -2.91 0.65 -11.00
N LEU A 349 -3.62 -0.34 -11.53
CA LEU A 349 -3.37 -1.74 -11.23
C LEU A 349 -3.56 -2.60 -12.48
N ILE A 350 -2.51 -3.32 -12.84
CA ILE A 350 -2.52 -4.29 -13.93
C ILE A 350 -1.97 -5.61 -13.39
N ILE A 351 -2.68 -6.71 -13.63
CA ILE A 351 -2.23 -8.05 -13.22
C ILE A 351 -2.24 -8.98 -14.42
N TYR A 352 -1.07 -9.50 -14.76
CA TYR A 352 -0.89 -10.62 -15.69
C TYR A 352 -0.69 -11.90 -14.89
N ASP A 353 -1.60 -12.85 -15.06
CA ASP A 353 -1.46 -14.22 -14.58
C ASP A 353 -1.12 -15.14 -15.78
N PRO A 354 0.03 -15.83 -15.80
CA PRO A 354 0.40 -16.68 -16.93
C PRO A 354 -0.40 -17.99 -17.01
N ARG A 355 -1.17 -18.35 -15.97
CA ARG A 355 -1.95 -19.60 -15.97
C ARG A 355 -3.06 -19.56 -16.99
N SER A 356 -3.38 -20.73 -17.53
CA SER A 356 -4.47 -20.91 -18.48
C SER A 356 -5.86 -20.61 -17.88
N SER A 357 -6.01 -20.65 -16.56
CA SER A 357 -7.26 -20.24 -15.90
C SER A 357 -7.59 -18.76 -16.14
N ALA A 358 -6.58 -17.93 -16.40
CA ALA A 358 -6.75 -16.50 -16.69
C ALA A 358 -6.87 -16.17 -18.19
N ASP A 359 -6.81 -17.17 -19.09
CA ASP A 359 -6.86 -16.92 -20.54
C ASP A 359 -8.14 -16.20 -20.97
N GLY A 360 -9.26 -16.46 -20.30
CA GLY A 360 -10.56 -15.87 -20.61
C GLY A 360 -10.68 -14.36 -20.32
N THR A 361 -9.74 -13.78 -19.56
CA THR A 361 -9.81 -12.38 -19.11
C THR A 361 -8.66 -11.51 -19.62
N ARG A 362 -7.72 -12.06 -20.40
CA ARG A 362 -6.61 -11.30 -20.97
C ARG A 362 -7.11 -10.13 -21.83
N GLY A 363 -6.56 -8.95 -21.61
CA GLY A 363 -6.92 -7.72 -22.30
C GLY A 363 -8.24 -7.09 -21.84
N THR A 364 -8.85 -7.60 -20.77
CA THR A 364 -10.09 -7.04 -20.23
C THR A 364 -9.85 -5.94 -19.20
N VAL A 365 -10.91 -5.18 -18.92
CA VAL A 365 -10.94 -4.12 -17.91
C VAL A 365 -11.93 -4.51 -16.82
N CYS A 366 -11.50 -4.48 -15.55
CA CYS A 366 -12.33 -4.75 -14.40
C CYS A 366 -12.65 -3.46 -13.64
N ASN A 367 -13.94 -3.15 -13.48
CA ASN A 367 -14.42 -1.95 -12.78
C ASN A 367 -14.82 -2.21 -11.32
N ALA A 368 -14.53 -3.41 -10.78
CA ALA A 368 -14.81 -3.73 -9.39
C ALA A 368 -14.02 -2.81 -8.45
N LEU A 369 -14.59 -2.53 -7.26
CA LEU A 369 -13.92 -1.79 -6.20
C LEU A 369 -12.77 -2.61 -5.60
N VAL A 370 -11.53 -2.26 -5.89
CA VAL A 370 -10.32 -2.96 -5.43
C VAL A 370 -9.58 -2.10 -4.42
N GLU A 371 -8.97 -2.76 -3.43
CA GLU A 371 -8.11 -2.11 -2.44
C GLU A 371 -6.67 -2.62 -2.57
N ALA A 372 -5.67 -1.79 -2.30
CA ALA A 372 -4.26 -2.18 -2.33
C ALA A 372 -3.96 -3.43 -1.45
N ILE A 373 -4.63 -3.55 -0.31
CA ILE A 373 -4.54 -4.72 0.60
C ILE A 373 -4.99 -6.05 -0.05
N ASP A 374 -5.69 -6.02 -1.19
CA ASP A 374 -6.12 -7.21 -1.93
C ASP A 374 -4.94 -7.98 -2.52
N LEU A 375 -3.84 -7.30 -2.81
CA LEU A 375 -2.65 -7.93 -3.39
C LEU A 375 -2.05 -8.99 -2.45
N THR A 376 -2.07 -8.76 -1.13
CA THR A 376 -1.56 -9.75 -0.16
C THR A 376 -2.35 -11.05 -0.23
N ALA A 377 -3.68 -10.99 -0.20
CA ALA A 377 -4.53 -12.17 -0.33
C ALA A 377 -4.33 -12.86 -1.70
N THR A 378 -4.24 -12.05 -2.76
CA THR A 378 -4.03 -12.54 -4.13
C THR A 378 -2.71 -13.29 -4.27
N PHE A 379 -1.62 -12.76 -3.71
CA PHE A 379 -0.28 -13.36 -3.81
C PHE A 379 -0.19 -14.65 -3.00
N VAL A 380 -0.79 -14.69 -1.82
CA VAL A 380 -0.84 -15.90 -0.99
C VAL A 380 -1.59 -17.01 -1.72
N GLU A 381 -2.75 -16.72 -2.30
CA GLU A 381 -3.50 -17.72 -3.06
C GLU A 381 -2.79 -18.12 -4.36
N ALA A 382 -2.13 -17.18 -5.05
CA ALA A 382 -1.32 -17.48 -6.24
C ALA A 382 -0.11 -18.38 -5.92
N ALA A 383 0.41 -18.30 -4.69
CA ALA A 383 1.44 -19.19 -4.14
C ALA A 383 0.87 -20.53 -3.62
N ASN A 384 -0.42 -20.81 -3.81
CA ASN A 384 -1.15 -21.96 -3.26
C ASN A 384 -1.22 -22.00 -1.72
N GLY A 385 -1.10 -20.84 -1.08
CA GLY A 385 -1.33 -20.66 0.35
C GLY A 385 -2.80 -20.39 0.66
N ASP A 386 -3.18 -20.60 1.93
CA ASP A 386 -4.47 -20.17 2.46
C ASP A 386 -4.37 -18.70 2.91
N ALA A 387 -5.12 -17.82 2.27
CA ALA A 387 -5.19 -16.40 2.64
C ALA A 387 -5.94 -16.27 3.97
N ALA A 388 -5.18 -16.28 5.08
CA ALA A 388 -5.69 -16.23 6.44
C ALA A 388 -6.55 -14.98 6.71
N SER A 389 -7.85 -15.06 6.41
CA SER A 389 -8.83 -13.96 6.42
C SER A 389 -9.12 -13.36 7.81
N HIS A 390 -8.67 -14.03 8.87
CA HIS A 390 -8.69 -13.52 10.25
C HIS A 390 -7.48 -12.60 10.55
N ILE A 391 -6.52 -12.49 9.62
CA ILE A 391 -5.34 -11.62 9.68
C ILE A 391 -5.35 -10.63 8.50
N ILE A 392 -5.40 -11.16 7.28
CA ILE A 392 -5.44 -10.40 6.02
C ILE A 392 -6.87 -9.88 5.83
N GLU A 393 -7.00 -8.57 5.65
CA GLU A 393 -8.29 -7.88 5.54
C GLU A 393 -8.73 -7.65 4.08
N GLY A 394 -7.78 -7.76 3.14
CA GLY A 394 -8.05 -7.75 1.70
C GLY A 394 -8.71 -9.04 1.20
N LYS A 395 -9.21 -9.00 -0.03
CA LYS A 395 -9.83 -10.13 -0.74
C LYS A 395 -9.00 -10.47 -1.99
N SER A 396 -8.80 -11.76 -2.24
CA SER A 396 -8.07 -12.21 -3.41
C SER A 396 -8.76 -11.78 -4.71
N LEU A 397 -7.96 -11.33 -5.67
CA LEU A 397 -8.39 -10.94 -7.02
C LEU A 397 -8.37 -12.10 -8.01
N LEU A 398 -7.86 -13.29 -7.63
CA LEU A 398 -7.80 -14.45 -8.53
C LEU A 398 -9.16 -14.81 -9.15
N PRO A 399 -10.31 -14.76 -8.45
CA PRO A 399 -11.60 -15.00 -9.10
C PRO A 399 -11.87 -14.06 -10.28
N TRP A 400 -11.54 -12.77 -10.14
CA TRP A 400 -11.67 -11.80 -11.24
C TRP A 400 -10.72 -12.11 -12.39
N LEU A 401 -9.47 -12.54 -12.09
CA LEU A 401 -8.51 -12.95 -13.11
C LEU A 401 -8.96 -14.22 -13.85
N ASN A 402 -9.71 -15.11 -13.20
CA ASN A 402 -10.24 -16.33 -13.80
C ASN A 402 -11.60 -16.14 -14.50
N GLY A 403 -12.10 -14.90 -14.59
CA GLY A 403 -13.36 -14.57 -15.27
C GLY A 403 -14.61 -14.85 -14.44
N GLU A 404 -14.45 -15.02 -13.13
CA GLU A 404 -15.55 -15.18 -12.19
C GLU A 404 -16.09 -13.83 -11.71
N THR A 405 -17.25 -13.86 -11.04
CA THR A 405 -17.86 -12.68 -10.41
C THR A 405 -18.16 -13.02 -8.95
N PRO A 406 -17.18 -12.89 -8.04
CA PRO A 406 -17.35 -13.26 -6.65
C PRO A 406 -18.30 -12.31 -5.92
N GLN A 407 -18.79 -12.73 -4.75
CA GLN A 407 -19.41 -11.79 -3.81
C GLN A 407 -18.34 -10.78 -3.36
N TRP A 408 -18.57 -9.51 -3.68
CA TRP A 408 -17.54 -8.48 -3.54
C TRP A 408 -17.83 -7.48 -2.41
N ARG A 409 -16.95 -6.48 -2.25
CA ARG A 409 -17.16 -5.37 -1.31
C ARG A 409 -18.11 -4.33 -1.91
N ASP A 410 -18.88 -3.69 -1.04
CA ASP A 410 -19.80 -2.59 -1.42
C ASP A 410 -19.11 -1.22 -1.35
N PHE A 411 -17.97 -1.11 -0.66
CA PHE A 411 -17.23 0.13 -0.47
C PHE A 411 -15.75 -0.13 -0.20
N VAL A 412 -14.90 0.86 -0.44
CA VAL A 412 -13.47 0.89 -0.10
C VAL A 412 -13.17 1.93 0.98
N ILE A 413 -12.07 1.74 1.70
CA ILE A 413 -11.60 2.65 2.76
C ILE A 413 -10.18 3.15 2.51
N SER A 414 -9.95 4.42 2.84
CA SER A 414 -8.62 5.03 2.96
C SER A 414 -8.58 5.90 4.22
N GLU A 415 -7.43 5.97 4.88
CA GLU A 415 -7.22 6.69 6.14
C GLU A 415 -6.05 7.65 5.98
N TYR A 416 -6.06 8.77 6.69
CA TYR A 416 -4.97 9.74 6.62
C TYR A 416 -4.77 10.44 7.97
N ASP A 417 -3.59 10.27 8.56
CA ASP A 417 -3.17 10.92 9.80
C ASP A 417 -2.28 12.12 9.47
N TYR A 418 -2.82 13.34 9.64
CA TYR A 418 -2.09 14.58 9.40
C TYR A 418 -1.56 15.23 10.68
N SER A 419 -1.51 14.47 11.78
CA SER A 419 -1.18 14.97 13.12
C SER A 419 0.23 15.55 13.23
N ASN A 420 1.16 15.19 12.36
CA ASN A 420 2.52 15.74 12.32
C ASN A 420 2.71 16.83 11.26
N THR A 421 1.66 17.19 10.52
CA THR A 421 1.74 18.21 9.48
C THR A 421 1.50 19.62 10.04
N PRO A 422 2.00 20.68 9.39
CA PRO A 422 1.67 22.05 9.75
C PRO A 422 0.16 22.36 9.67
N MET A 423 -0.57 21.65 8.80
CA MET A 423 -2.00 21.85 8.57
C MET A 423 -2.82 21.61 9.84
N ARG A 424 -2.40 20.71 10.73
CA ARG A 424 -2.99 20.54 12.07
C ARG A 424 -3.07 21.85 12.85
N ASN A 425 -1.97 22.61 12.87
CA ASN A 425 -1.90 23.87 13.60
C ASN A 425 -2.76 24.95 12.93
N VAL A 426 -2.86 24.93 11.59
CA VAL A 426 -3.70 25.87 10.83
C VAL A 426 -5.18 25.69 11.16
N VAL A 427 -5.66 24.45 11.26
CA VAL A 427 -7.06 24.16 11.61
C VAL A 427 -7.34 24.11 13.11
N GLY A 428 -6.30 24.15 13.95
CA GLY A 428 -6.41 24.30 15.40
C GLY A 428 -6.95 23.06 16.14
N VAL A 429 -6.64 21.85 15.66
CA VAL A 429 -7.09 20.59 16.30
C VAL A 429 -5.97 19.87 17.06
N SER A 430 -6.35 18.97 17.96
CA SER A 430 -5.40 18.12 18.69
C SER A 430 -4.75 17.08 17.76
N SER A 431 -3.67 16.43 18.22
CA SER A 431 -3.07 15.33 17.45
C SER A 431 -4.01 14.13 17.30
N THR A 432 -4.89 13.87 18.27
CA THR A 432 -5.87 12.77 18.20
C THR A 432 -7.02 13.07 17.25
N ASP A 433 -7.29 14.34 16.97
CA ASP A 433 -8.37 14.78 16.09
C ASP A 433 -7.86 15.09 14.67
N ALA A 434 -6.55 15.06 14.44
CA ALA A 434 -5.93 15.32 13.14
C ALA A 434 -5.95 14.10 12.21
N ARG A 435 -7.14 13.54 12.00
CA ARG A 435 -7.35 12.30 11.23
C ARG A 435 -8.50 12.44 10.25
N LEU A 436 -8.35 11.84 9.08
CA LEU A 436 -9.37 11.75 8.05
C LEU A 436 -9.66 10.30 7.65
N PHE A 437 -10.90 10.04 7.27
CA PHE A 437 -11.36 8.74 6.78
C PHE A 437 -12.16 8.91 5.48
N MET A 438 -11.81 8.14 4.46
CA MET A 438 -12.55 8.04 3.21
C MET A 438 -13.42 6.77 3.21
N VAL A 439 -14.65 6.90 2.75
CA VAL A 439 -15.48 5.77 2.29
C VAL A 439 -15.96 6.06 0.87
N PHE A 440 -15.77 5.13 -0.05
CA PHE A 440 -16.27 5.23 -1.42
C PHE A 440 -17.02 3.96 -1.83
N ASP A 441 -18.25 4.10 -2.32
CA ASP A 441 -19.16 2.99 -2.66
C ASP A 441 -19.27 2.68 -4.16
N GLY A 442 -18.42 3.29 -4.98
CA GLY A 442 -18.51 3.22 -6.45
C GLY A 442 -19.28 4.37 -7.10
N ARG A 443 -19.98 5.19 -6.31
CA ARG A 443 -20.60 6.44 -6.77
C ARG A 443 -20.26 7.62 -5.86
N PHE A 444 -20.56 7.51 -4.57
CA PHE A 444 -20.36 8.58 -3.62
C PHE A 444 -19.11 8.36 -2.79
N LYS A 445 -18.30 9.42 -2.66
CA LYS A 445 -17.12 9.46 -1.81
C LYS A 445 -17.37 10.39 -0.63
N LEU A 446 -17.40 9.83 0.58
CA LEU A 446 -17.47 10.57 1.83
C LEU A 446 -16.06 10.71 2.41
N ILE A 447 -15.70 11.91 2.84
CA ILE A 447 -14.52 12.16 3.67
C ILE A 447 -14.99 12.67 5.03
N HIS A 448 -14.78 11.87 6.07
CA HIS A 448 -14.97 12.28 7.44
C HIS A 448 -13.68 12.90 7.99
N ALA A 449 -13.80 14.09 8.58
CA ALA A 449 -12.73 14.72 9.34
C ALA A 449 -13.08 14.71 10.84
N GLU A 450 -12.15 14.23 11.66
CA GLU A 450 -12.25 14.32 13.13
C GLU A 450 -12.08 15.78 13.60
N GLY A 451 -12.37 16.06 14.87
CA GLY A 451 -12.28 17.43 15.40
C GLY A 451 -13.56 18.26 15.25
N GLY A 452 -14.69 17.60 14.97
CA GLY A 452 -16.01 18.23 14.94
C GLY A 452 -16.34 18.99 13.66
N PHE A 453 -15.59 18.76 12.58
CA PHE A 453 -15.90 19.34 11.27
C PHE A 453 -17.09 18.62 10.60
N ARG A 454 -17.75 19.33 9.69
CA ARG A 454 -18.68 18.70 8.72
C ARG A 454 -17.90 17.71 7.82
N PRO A 455 -18.51 16.66 7.28
CA PRO A 455 -17.84 15.85 6.25
C PRO A 455 -17.69 16.62 4.93
N MET A 456 -16.97 16.02 3.98
CA MET A 456 -17.05 16.35 2.54
C MET A 456 -17.72 15.19 1.79
N LEU A 457 -18.47 15.48 0.74
CA LEU A 457 -19.16 14.48 -0.08
C LEU A 457 -19.07 14.81 -1.57
N PHE A 458 -18.66 13.84 -2.39
CA PHE A 458 -18.61 13.97 -3.85
C PHE A 458 -19.42 12.86 -4.54
N ASP A 459 -20.16 13.18 -5.60
CA ASP A 459 -20.87 12.21 -6.47
C ASP A 459 -20.06 11.99 -7.75
N LEU A 460 -19.23 10.94 -7.78
CA LEU A 460 -18.34 10.66 -8.91
C LEU A 460 -19.10 10.22 -10.18
N GLN A 461 -20.41 9.97 -10.11
CA GLN A 461 -21.21 9.71 -11.31
C GLN A 461 -21.57 10.99 -12.06
N THR A 462 -21.87 12.08 -11.35
CA THR A 462 -22.26 13.37 -11.95
C THR A 462 -21.16 14.42 -11.92
N ASP A 463 -20.22 14.28 -11.00
CA ASP A 463 -19.04 15.10 -10.79
C ASP A 463 -17.80 14.20 -10.66
N PRO A 464 -17.36 13.56 -11.77
CA PRO A 464 -16.21 12.65 -11.76
C PRO A 464 -14.88 13.33 -11.45
N ASN A 465 -14.85 14.67 -11.50
CA ASN A 465 -13.69 15.49 -11.16
C ASN A 465 -13.76 16.03 -9.73
N GLU A 466 -14.77 15.68 -8.93
CA GLU A 466 -14.85 15.96 -7.49
C GLU A 466 -14.70 17.45 -7.12
N PHE A 467 -15.34 18.35 -7.87
CA PHE A 467 -15.31 19.79 -7.60
C PHE A 467 -16.35 20.22 -6.56
N ASP A 468 -17.55 19.63 -6.60
CA ASP A 468 -18.69 20.08 -5.83
C ASP A 468 -18.83 19.29 -4.52
N ASP A 469 -18.38 19.90 -3.42
CA ASP A 469 -18.60 19.36 -2.07
C ASP A 469 -20.08 19.47 -1.66
N LEU A 470 -20.82 18.39 -1.86
CA LEU A 470 -22.26 18.25 -1.64
C LEU A 470 -22.65 18.30 -0.15
N ALA A 471 -21.69 18.11 0.76
CA ALA A 471 -21.92 18.19 2.20
C ALA A 471 -22.08 19.64 2.71
N LYS A 472 -21.95 20.64 1.83
CA LYS A 472 -22.29 22.05 2.12
C LYS A 472 -23.81 22.28 2.28
N SER A 473 -24.64 21.31 1.89
CA SER A 473 -26.11 21.39 1.99
C SER A 473 -26.72 20.13 2.61
N ASP A 474 -27.96 20.22 3.07
CA ASP A 474 -28.70 19.07 3.62
C ASP A 474 -29.30 18.14 2.54
N ALA A 475 -29.14 18.45 1.25
CA ALA A 475 -29.79 17.74 0.16
C ALA A 475 -29.38 16.25 0.06
N HIS A 476 -28.18 15.91 0.53
CA HIS A 476 -27.60 14.56 0.49
C HIS A 476 -27.50 13.90 1.87
N ALA A 477 -28.30 14.33 2.85
CA ALA A 477 -28.24 13.78 4.21
C ALA A 477 -28.43 12.25 4.27
N ALA A 478 -29.27 11.68 3.41
CA ALA A 478 -29.49 10.23 3.32
C ALA A 478 -28.26 9.48 2.79
N ASP A 479 -27.56 10.04 1.79
CA ASP A 479 -26.33 9.46 1.24
C ASP A 479 -25.20 9.51 2.28
N ILE A 480 -25.06 10.65 2.97
CA ILE A 480 -24.10 10.82 4.07
C ILE A 480 -24.35 9.79 5.17
N ALA A 481 -25.60 9.64 5.62
CA ALA A 481 -25.96 8.67 6.66
C ALA A 481 -25.59 7.23 6.25
N ARG A 482 -25.90 6.85 5.00
CA ARG A 482 -25.58 5.53 4.45
C ARG A 482 -24.08 5.26 4.38
N LEU A 483 -23.28 6.24 3.97
CA LEU A 483 -21.81 6.12 3.93
C LEU A 483 -21.20 6.08 5.34
N TYR A 484 -21.78 6.79 6.30
CA TYR A 484 -21.43 6.62 7.72
C TYR A 484 -21.79 5.25 8.26
N ASP A 485 -22.90 4.64 7.83
CA ASP A 485 -23.23 3.25 8.20
C ASP A 485 -22.17 2.27 7.68
N TYR A 486 -21.64 2.50 6.47
CA TYR A 486 -20.50 1.74 5.93
C TYR A 486 -19.23 1.96 6.73
N LEU A 487 -18.87 3.21 7.03
CA LEU A 487 -17.71 3.53 7.88
C LEU A 487 -17.83 2.86 9.26
N ALA A 488 -19.02 2.91 9.86
CA ALA A 488 -19.28 2.30 11.16
C ALA A 488 -19.28 0.76 11.10
N LYS A 489 -19.77 0.15 10.00
CA LYS A 489 -19.65 -1.30 9.76
C LYS A 489 -18.19 -1.71 9.66
N TRP A 490 -17.38 -0.99 8.90
CA TRP A 490 -15.94 -1.22 8.80
C TRP A 490 -15.22 -1.01 10.14
N GLY A 491 -15.56 0.05 10.88
CA GLY A 491 -14.96 0.35 12.18
C GLY A 491 -15.25 -0.70 13.27
N ARG A 492 -16.30 -1.50 13.11
CA ARG A 492 -16.67 -2.61 14.03
C ARG A 492 -16.09 -3.97 13.64
N ARG A 493 -15.27 -4.05 12.57
CA ARG A 493 -14.67 -5.32 12.13
C ARG A 493 -13.73 -5.90 13.20
N MET A 494 -13.58 -7.22 13.22
CA MET A 494 -12.76 -7.93 14.22
C MET A 494 -11.26 -8.01 13.82
N SER A 495 -10.65 -6.90 13.43
CA SER A 495 -9.29 -6.88 12.82
C SER A 495 -8.14 -7.30 13.75
N GLN A 496 -8.38 -7.33 15.06
CA GLN A 496 -7.37 -7.68 16.08
C GLN A 496 -7.49 -9.12 16.58
N ARG A 497 -8.49 -9.90 16.15
CA ARG A 497 -8.63 -11.33 16.51
C ARG A 497 -7.79 -12.20 15.57
N VAL A 498 -6.49 -12.01 15.62
CA VAL A 498 -5.52 -12.62 14.68
C VAL A 498 -4.96 -13.97 15.15
N THR A 499 -5.21 -14.38 16.40
CA THR A 499 -4.62 -15.58 17.00
C THR A 499 -5.46 -16.85 16.83
N ARG A 500 -6.68 -16.73 16.30
CA ARG A 500 -7.62 -17.82 16.03
C ARG A 500 -8.40 -17.54 14.76
N SER A 501 -8.38 -18.50 13.84
CA SER A 501 -9.24 -18.49 12.67
C SER A 501 -10.70 -18.81 13.03
N ASP A 502 -11.63 -18.52 12.12
CA ASP A 502 -13.03 -18.87 12.31
C ASP A 502 -13.23 -20.40 12.36
N ASP A 503 -12.48 -21.16 11.57
CA ASP A 503 -12.46 -22.63 11.64
C ASP A 503 -11.99 -23.16 13.01
N ASP A 504 -11.00 -22.50 13.61
CA ASP A 504 -10.55 -22.81 14.96
C ASP A 504 -11.68 -22.58 15.98
N LEU A 505 -12.44 -21.50 15.83
CA LEU A 505 -13.57 -21.15 16.71
C LEU A 505 -14.71 -22.17 16.59
N GLU A 506 -15.06 -22.57 15.36
CA GLU A 506 -16.06 -23.61 15.14
C GLU A 506 -15.61 -24.97 15.73
N ARG A 507 -14.31 -25.30 15.63
CA ARG A 507 -13.76 -26.55 16.18
C ARG A 507 -13.74 -26.59 17.71
N ILE A 508 -13.56 -25.46 18.39
CA ILE A 508 -13.51 -25.42 19.86
C ILE A 508 -14.89 -25.23 20.50
N ARG A 509 -15.90 -24.86 19.73
CA ARG A 509 -17.28 -24.67 20.23
C ARG A 509 -17.77 -25.94 20.91
N GLY A 510 -18.17 -25.82 22.18
CA GLY A 510 -18.66 -26.95 22.98
C GLY A 510 -17.60 -27.97 23.43
N ARG A 511 -16.31 -27.79 23.08
CA ARG A 511 -15.22 -28.71 23.46
C ARG A 511 -15.08 -28.86 24.99
N SER A 512 -15.37 -27.81 25.76
CA SER A 512 -15.27 -27.84 27.22
C SER A 512 -16.26 -28.82 27.88
N LEU A 513 -17.44 -29.02 27.28
CA LEU A 513 -18.45 -29.95 27.81
C LEU A 513 -17.92 -31.39 27.82
N ARG A 514 -17.29 -31.83 26.72
CA ARG A 514 -16.65 -33.16 26.64
C ARG A 514 -15.35 -33.27 27.43
N ARG A 515 -14.90 -32.18 28.06
CA ARG A 515 -13.76 -32.17 28.99
C ARG A 515 -14.20 -32.01 30.44
N GLY A 516 -15.47 -32.29 30.72
CA GLY A 516 -16.00 -32.34 32.08
C GLY A 516 -16.39 -30.98 32.68
N ILE A 517 -16.24 -29.88 31.93
CA ILE A 517 -16.76 -28.59 32.38
C ILE A 517 -18.27 -28.58 32.18
N LEU A 518 -19.00 -29.05 33.19
CA LEU A 518 -20.45 -29.21 33.19
C LEU A 518 -21.10 -28.35 34.30
N PRO A 519 -21.08 -27.01 34.17
CA PRO A 519 -21.72 -26.14 35.15
C PRO A 519 -23.25 -26.25 35.06
N PHE A 520 -23.94 -25.94 36.16
CA PHE A 520 -25.40 -25.84 36.24
C PHE A 520 -26.17 -27.15 35.99
N LEU A 521 -25.55 -28.31 36.24
CA LEU A 521 -26.27 -29.58 36.37
C LEU A 521 -26.96 -29.64 37.73
N VAL A 522 -28.26 -29.92 37.77
CA VAL A 522 -29.02 -30.12 39.01
C VAL A 522 -28.76 -31.53 39.54
N ASP A 523 -28.95 -32.53 38.71
CA ASP A 523 -28.72 -33.94 39.05
C ASP A 523 -27.92 -34.72 37.97
N GLY A 524 -27.51 -34.03 36.90
CA GLY A 524 -26.73 -34.60 35.82
C GLY A 524 -27.55 -35.30 34.73
N SER A 525 -28.88 -35.30 34.85
CA SER A 525 -29.80 -35.79 33.80
C SER A 525 -29.95 -34.83 32.62
N GLU A 526 -29.49 -33.58 32.76
CA GLU A 526 -29.59 -32.55 31.72
C GLU A 526 -28.62 -32.78 30.54
N VAL A 527 -27.65 -33.69 30.73
CA VAL A 527 -26.64 -34.04 29.73
C VAL A 527 -26.58 -35.56 29.56
N SER A 528 -25.94 -36.02 28.49
CA SER A 528 -25.77 -37.46 28.28
C SER A 528 -24.89 -38.07 29.37
N GLN A 529 -25.18 -39.33 29.73
CA GLN A 529 -24.39 -40.07 30.73
C GLN A 529 -22.91 -40.17 30.38
N GLU A 530 -22.56 -40.17 29.09
CA GLU A 530 -21.18 -40.14 28.63
C GLU A 530 -20.41 -38.94 29.21
N LEU A 531 -21.05 -37.77 29.31
CA LEU A 531 -20.41 -36.55 29.80
C LEU A 531 -20.21 -36.56 31.31
N THR A 532 -21.10 -37.21 32.05
CA THR A 532 -21.05 -37.29 33.52
C THR A 532 -20.30 -38.52 34.03
N GLN A 533 -19.80 -39.38 33.15
CA GLN A 533 -19.14 -40.64 33.52
C GLN A 533 -17.96 -40.44 34.48
N ALA A 534 -17.18 -39.36 34.32
CA ALA A 534 -16.06 -39.05 35.19
C ALA A 534 -16.47 -38.53 36.58
N TYR A 535 -17.74 -38.14 36.75
CA TYR A 535 -18.28 -37.58 38.00
C TYR A 535 -19.19 -38.54 38.76
N ASN A 536 -19.54 -39.67 38.14
CA ASN A 536 -20.39 -40.69 38.73
C ASN A 536 -19.56 -41.94 39.06
N GLY A 537 -19.64 -42.42 40.29
CA GLY A 537 -18.93 -43.63 40.70
C GLY A 537 -18.86 -43.79 42.21
N PRO A 538 -18.35 -44.93 42.69
CA PRO A 538 -18.04 -45.10 44.11
C PRO A 538 -16.96 -44.11 44.54
N VAL A 539 -17.01 -43.66 45.80
CA VAL A 539 -15.91 -42.91 46.41
C VAL A 539 -14.77 -43.87 46.73
N ASP A 540 -13.53 -43.45 46.47
CA ASP A 540 -12.34 -44.23 46.83
C ASP A 540 -12.13 -44.26 48.36
N GLN A 541 -12.48 -43.16 49.04
CA GLN A 541 -12.37 -42.97 50.48
C GLN A 541 -13.52 -42.08 50.99
N ASP A 542 -14.13 -42.46 52.12
CA ASP A 542 -15.19 -41.70 52.78
C ASP A 542 -14.69 -41.08 54.09
N TYR A 543 -14.51 -39.77 54.09
CA TYR A 543 -14.07 -38.99 55.26
C TYR A 543 -15.24 -38.39 56.06
N THR A 544 -16.48 -38.72 55.70
CA THR A 544 -17.68 -38.26 56.43
C THR A 544 -18.05 -39.16 57.60
N GLN A 545 -17.56 -40.40 57.60
CA GLN A 545 -17.67 -41.27 58.76
C GLN A 545 -16.59 -40.90 59.78
N ASN A 546 -17.04 -40.42 60.93
CA ASN A 546 -16.16 -40.17 62.06
C ASN A 546 -15.62 -41.53 62.56
N PRO A 547 -14.31 -41.80 62.52
CA PRO A 547 -13.77 -43.11 62.93
C PRO A 547 -14.06 -43.46 64.41
N ASP A 548 -14.54 -42.51 65.21
CA ASP A 548 -14.88 -42.65 66.62
C ASP A 548 -16.40 -42.72 66.92
N GLU A 549 -17.30 -42.75 65.92
CA GLU A 549 -18.73 -42.99 66.14
C GLU A 549 -19.07 -44.51 66.09
N PRO A 550 -19.60 -45.12 67.17
CA PRO A 550 -19.89 -46.54 67.22
C PRO A 550 -21.03 -46.93 66.27
N SER A 551 -20.85 -48.01 65.50
CA SER A 551 -21.89 -48.56 64.63
C SER A 551 -23.07 -49.07 65.46
N ASP A 552 -24.19 -48.34 65.47
CA ASP A 552 -25.45 -48.88 65.96
C ASP A 552 -25.99 -49.90 64.96
N LYS A 553 -25.56 -51.15 65.18
CA LYS A 553 -26.29 -52.33 64.73
C LYS A 553 -27.56 -52.44 65.57
N HIS A 554 -28.71 -52.20 64.97
CA HIS A 554 -29.97 -52.83 65.39
C HIS A 554 -30.62 -53.51 64.18
N GLU A 555 -31.14 -54.72 64.46
CA GLU A 555 -31.69 -55.75 63.57
C GLU A 555 -32.71 -55.28 62.52
#